data_AF-A0AAU9LIF6-F1
#
_entry.id   AF-A0AAU9LIF6-F1
#
_cell.length_a   1.000
_cell.length_b   1.000
_cell.length_c   1.000
_cell.angle_alpha   90.00
_cell.angle_beta   90.00
_cell.angle_gamma   90.00
#
_symmetry.space_group_name_H-M   'P 1'
#
loop_
_entity.id
_entity.type
_entity.pdbx_description
1 polymer ?
#
loop_
_entity_poly.entity_id
_entity_poly.type
_entity_poly.pdbx_seq_one_letter_code
_entity_poly.pdbx_strand_id
1 'polypeptide(L)'
;MVKVIDEVRAQGFNISYLNIGGGLGIDYYHTGNVLPTPRDLIDTVREAVLSRNLNLIVEPGRSMIGNTCGLVLRLIGMKTNDTKNFSVVDASMAELMRPSFYGAYHVRFFHSVIPIYSLFIGLKILFLSCSSG
;
A
#
# COMPACT_ATOMS: atom_id res chain seq x y z
N MET A 1 -12.50 22.17 5.04
CA MET A 1 -11.55 21.97 6.16
C MET A 1 -11.19 23.30 6.82
N VAL A 2 -10.54 24.20 6.09
CA VAL A 2 -9.98 25.44 6.67
C VAL A 2 -11.06 26.44 7.16
N LYS A 3 -12.21 26.54 6.46
CA LYS A 3 -13.34 27.39 6.89
C LYS A 3 -13.87 27.05 8.29
N VAL A 4 -13.89 25.75 8.62
CA VAL A 4 -14.35 25.28 9.94
C VAL A 4 -13.43 25.77 11.05
N ILE A 5 -12.12 25.88 10.78
CA ILE A 5 -11.15 26.43 11.74
C ILE A 5 -11.46 27.90 12.02
N ASP A 6 -11.79 28.66 10.97
CA ASP A 6 -12.13 30.08 11.10
C ASP A 6 -13.43 30.26 11.89
N GLU A 7 -14.45 29.44 11.63
CA GLU A 7 -15.73 29.43 12.36
C GLU A 7 -15.55 29.09 13.85
N VAL A 8 -14.71 28.09 14.16
CA VAL A 8 -14.47 27.69 15.56
C VAL A 8 -13.62 28.73 16.29
N ARG A 9 -12.65 29.37 15.61
CA ARG A 9 -11.91 30.51 16.17
C ARG A 9 -12.83 31.69 16.46
N ALA A 10 -13.80 31.96 15.59
CA ALA A 10 -14.80 33.02 15.81
C ALA A 10 -15.71 32.75 17.03
N GLN A 11 -15.85 31.49 17.45
CA GLN A 11 -16.56 31.10 18.68
C GLN A 11 -15.69 31.21 19.95
N GLY A 12 -14.44 31.68 19.85
CA GLY A 12 -13.54 31.92 20.98
C GLY A 12 -12.56 30.78 21.29
N PHE A 13 -12.52 29.73 20.48
CA PHE A 13 -11.58 28.62 20.67
C PHE A 13 -10.24 28.87 19.98
N ASN A 14 -9.14 28.73 20.73
CA ASN A 14 -7.80 28.89 20.18
C ASN A 14 -7.30 27.59 19.53
N ILE A 15 -7.54 27.42 18.22
CA ILE A 15 -6.99 26.29 17.45
C ILE A 15 -5.60 26.66 16.92
N SER A 16 -4.60 25.85 17.23
CA SER A 16 -3.22 26.01 16.73
C SER A 16 -2.73 24.88 15.82
N TYR A 17 -3.49 23.79 15.69
CA TYR A 17 -3.08 22.60 14.94
C TYR A 17 -4.10 22.23 13.86
N LEU A 18 -3.60 21.78 12.73
CA LEU A 18 -4.38 21.19 11.65
C LEU A 18 -3.81 19.81 11.34
N ASN A 19 -4.57 18.76 11.63
CA ASN A 19 -4.23 17.40 11.24
C ASN A 19 -4.96 17.04 9.95
N ILE A 20 -4.21 16.72 8.89
CA ILE A 20 -4.78 16.32 7.59
C ILE A 20 -4.79 14.79 7.41
N GLY A 21 -4.34 14.04 8.42
CA GLY A 21 -4.21 12.59 8.39
C GLY A 21 -3.13 12.13 7.41
N GLY A 22 -3.31 10.92 6.90
CA GLY A 22 -2.43 10.27 5.93
C GLY A 22 -3.10 10.02 4.58
N GLY A 23 -2.78 8.88 3.98
CA GLY A 23 -3.44 8.41 2.75
C GLY A 23 -2.65 8.62 1.46
N LEU A 24 -1.42 9.14 1.53
CA LEU A 24 -0.55 9.20 0.36
C LEU A 24 -0.26 7.80 -0.18
N GLY A 25 -0.52 7.61 -1.48
CA GLY A 25 -0.41 6.33 -2.18
C GLY A 25 1.03 5.92 -2.50
N ILE A 26 1.20 4.67 -2.92
CA ILE A 26 2.45 4.08 -3.43
C ILE A 26 2.16 3.24 -4.66
N ASP A 27 3.16 3.05 -5.53
CA ASP A 27 3.02 2.25 -6.74
C ASP A 27 3.16 0.76 -6.41
N TYR A 28 2.03 0.06 -6.35
CA TYR A 28 2.00 -1.39 -6.15
C TYR A 28 2.29 -2.17 -7.44
N TYR A 29 2.00 -1.59 -8.61
CA TYR A 29 2.07 -2.29 -9.89
C TYR A 29 3.47 -2.21 -10.52
N HIS A 30 4.33 -1.34 -10.00
CA HIS A 30 5.68 -1.11 -10.53
C HIS A 30 5.65 -0.74 -12.01
N THR A 31 4.64 0.05 -12.42
CA THR A 31 4.47 0.51 -13.81
C THR A 31 5.24 1.80 -14.09
N GLY A 32 5.82 2.41 -13.05
CA GLY A 32 6.49 3.71 -13.18
C GLY A 32 5.50 4.88 -13.25
N ASN A 33 4.26 4.68 -12.77
CA ASN A 33 3.27 5.74 -12.73
C ASN A 33 3.76 6.89 -11.83
N VAL A 34 3.59 8.12 -12.32
CA VAL A 34 3.85 9.32 -11.51
C VAL A 34 2.74 9.46 -10.47
N LEU A 35 3.07 9.13 -9.23
CA LEU A 35 2.19 9.35 -8.07
C LEU A 35 2.53 10.68 -7.39
N PRO A 36 1.56 11.33 -6.73
CA PRO A 36 1.83 12.52 -5.93
C PRO A 36 2.93 12.26 -4.92
N THR A 37 3.91 13.15 -4.86
CA THR A 37 4.97 13.12 -3.87
C THR A 37 4.49 13.70 -2.55
N PRO A 38 5.21 13.45 -1.43
CA PRO A 38 4.93 14.16 -0.19
C PRO A 38 4.97 15.68 -0.34
N ARG A 39 5.83 16.21 -1.22
CA ARG A 39 5.90 17.65 -1.50
C ARG A 39 4.61 18.15 -2.14
N ASP A 40 4.11 17.43 -3.15
CA ASP A 40 2.86 17.80 -3.83
C ASP A 40 1.69 17.88 -2.84
N LEU A 41 1.60 16.93 -1.90
CA LEU A 41 0.59 16.94 -0.84
C LEU A 41 0.71 18.19 0.05
N ILE A 42 1.92 18.52 0.52
CA ILE A 42 2.13 19.67 1.40
C ILE A 42 1.84 20.99 0.67
N ASP A 43 2.22 21.09 -0.59
CA ASP A 43 2.02 22.30 -1.38
C ASP A 43 0.53 22.62 -1.60
N THR A 44 -0.35 21.60 -1.61
CA THR A 44 -1.81 21.83 -1.67
C THR A 44 -2.40 22.54 -0.44
N VAL A 45 -1.75 22.45 0.73
CA VAL A 45 -2.26 22.99 2.01
C VAL A 45 -1.39 24.09 2.60
N ARG A 46 -0.16 24.27 2.09
CA ARG A 46 0.87 25.16 2.62
C ARG A 46 0.35 26.58 2.86
N GLU A 47 -0.24 27.21 1.85
CA GLU A 47 -0.71 28.59 1.94
C GLU A 47 -1.83 28.75 2.97
N ALA A 48 -2.76 27.80 3.01
CA ALA A 48 -3.88 27.83 3.95
C ALA A 48 -3.43 27.65 5.42
N VAL A 49 -2.38 26.86 5.64
CA VAL A 49 -1.76 26.65 6.96
C VAL A 49 -1.01 27.91 7.41
N LEU A 50 -0.14 28.46 6.55
CA LEU A 50 0.71 29.61 6.86
C LEU A 50 -0.12 30.88 7.10
N SER A 51 -1.12 31.14 6.25
CA SER A 51 -2.01 32.32 6.39
C SER A 51 -2.79 32.35 7.71
N ARG A 52 -2.88 31.22 8.42
CA ARG A 52 -3.64 31.07 9.68
C ARG A 52 -2.76 30.78 10.89
N ASN A 53 -1.44 30.81 10.72
CA ASN A 53 -0.47 30.46 11.76
C ASN A 53 -0.81 29.12 12.44
N LEU A 54 -1.07 28.10 11.62
CA LEU A 54 -1.39 26.74 12.08
C LEU A 54 -0.13 25.86 12.01
N ASN A 55 -0.02 24.94 12.96
CA ASN A 55 0.92 23.83 12.91
C ASN A 55 0.28 22.67 12.15
N LEU A 56 0.93 22.19 11.09
CA LEU A 56 0.45 21.08 10.29
C LEU A 56 0.91 19.73 10.88
N ILE A 57 -0.03 18.80 11.03
CA ILE A 57 0.24 17.41 11.39
C ILE A 57 -0.15 16.53 10.20
N VAL A 58 0.74 15.60 9.84
CA VAL A 58 0.55 14.58 8.81
C VAL A 58 0.79 13.19 9.42
N GLU A 59 0.02 12.19 9.00
CA GLU A 59 0.06 10.83 9.55
C GLU A 59 0.45 9.80 8.46
N PRO A 60 1.68 9.85 7.92
CA PRO A 60 2.12 8.91 6.89
C PRO A 60 2.29 7.51 7.46
N GLY A 61 1.53 6.55 6.94
CA GLY A 61 1.74 5.12 7.19
C GLY A 61 2.30 4.42 5.96
N ARG A 62 1.41 4.10 5.02
CA ARG A 62 1.73 3.35 3.80
C ARG A 62 2.86 3.98 2.97
N SER A 63 2.85 5.30 2.82
CA SER A 63 3.87 6.03 2.06
C SER A 63 5.26 5.98 2.69
N MET A 64 5.36 5.74 4.00
CA MET A 64 6.64 5.64 4.69
C MET A 64 7.21 4.22 4.64
N ILE A 65 6.39 3.21 4.94
CA ILE A 65 6.88 1.84 5.13
C ILE A 65 6.57 0.89 3.97
N GLY A 66 5.58 1.20 3.13
CA GLY A 66 4.98 0.23 2.21
C GLY A 66 5.93 -0.35 1.16
N ASN A 67 6.90 0.43 0.69
CA ASN A 67 7.88 0.01 -0.32
C ASN A 67 9.23 -0.41 0.27
N THR A 68 9.36 -0.42 1.60
CA THR A 68 10.64 -0.72 2.28
C THR A 68 10.78 -2.20 2.64
N CYS A 69 9.71 -2.98 2.47
CA CYS A 69 9.63 -4.38 2.90
C CYS A 69 9.26 -5.28 1.72
N GLY A 70 9.83 -6.49 1.73
CA GLY A 70 9.45 -7.59 0.85
C GLY A 70 9.18 -8.84 1.67
N LEU A 71 8.17 -9.61 1.28
CA LEU A 71 7.88 -10.92 1.86
C LEU A 71 8.58 -11.98 1.02
N VAL A 72 9.61 -12.62 1.57
CA VAL A 72 10.36 -13.69 0.92
C VAL A 72 9.70 -15.02 1.23
N LEU A 73 9.33 -15.74 0.18
CA LEU A 73 8.61 -17.01 0.26
C LEU A 73 9.37 -18.11 -0.48
N ARG A 74 9.21 -19.35 -0.03
CA ARG A 74 9.71 -20.55 -0.71
C ARG A 74 8.59 -21.24 -1.46
N LEU A 75 8.87 -21.62 -2.70
CA LEU A 75 8.01 -22.53 -3.44
C LEU A 75 8.12 -23.94 -2.86
N ILE A 76 7.00 -24.51 -2.41
CA ILE A 76 6.96 -25.86 -1.85
C ILE A 76 6.41 -26.90 -2.83
N GLY A 77 5.69 -26.45 -3.86
CA GLY A 77 5.13 -27.35 -4.86
C GLY A 77 4.41 -26.62 -5.98
N MET A 78 4.06 -27.38 -7.01
CA MET A 78 3.21 -26.93 -8.10
C MET A 78 2.01 -27.86 -8.21
N LYS A 79 0.82 -27.28 -8.40
CA LYS A 79 -0.42 -28.01 -8.62
C LYS A 79 -1.07 -27.49 -9.89
N THR A 80 -1.51 -28.40 -10.74
CA THR A 80 -2.31 -28.07 -11.93
C THR A 80 -3.68 -28.69 -11.76
N ASN A 81 -4.72 -27.89 -12.01
CA ASN A 81 -6.07 -28.39 -12.31
C ASN A 81 -6.31 -28.21 -13.81
N ASP A 82 -7.40 -28.76 -14.35
CA ASP A 82 -7.70 -28.81 -15.79
C ASP A 82 -7.59 -27.46 -16.55
N THR A 83 -7.71 -26.33 -15.84
CA THR A 83 -7.66 -24.98 -16.44
C THR A 83 -6.61 -24.03 -15.85
N LYS A 84 -5.97 -24.38 -14.71
CA LYS A 84 -5.14 -23.43 -13.95
C LYS A 84 -3.94 -24.10 -13.30
N ASN A 85 -2.81 -23.40 -13.37
CA ASN A 85 -1.58 -23.75 -12.66
C ASN A 85 -1.48 -22.93 -11.37
N PHE A 86 -1.03 -23.59 -10.29
CA PHE A 86 -0.87 -23.03 -8.97
C PHE A 86 0.56 -23.26 -8.45
N SER A 87 1.20 -22.17 -8.03
CA SER A 87 2.43 -22.21 -7.24
C SER A 87 2.05 -22.26 -5.77
N VAL A 88 2.38 -23.34 -5.08
CA VAL A 88 2.14 -23.45 -3.64
C VAL A 88 3.38 -22.94 -2.89
N VAL A 89 3.18 -21.99 -1.99
CA VAL A 89 4.25 -21.33 -1.21
C VAL A 89 4.10 -21.58 0.28
N ASP A 90 5.18 -21.40 1.04
CA ASP A 90 5.27 -21.61 2.50
C ASP A 90 4.68 -20.49 3.38
N ALA A 91 3.87 -19.60 2.80
CA ALA A 91 3.08 -18.63 3.55
C ALA A 91 1.59 -18.80 3.30
N SER A 92 0.81 -18.03 4.02
CA SER A 92 -0.64 -17.99 3.94
C SER A 92 -1.21 -16.55 3.98
N MET A 93 -2.54 -16.45 3.95
CA MET A 93 -3.23 -15.17 4.23
C MET A 93 -3.00 -14.66 5.65
N ALA A 94 -2.51 -15.49 6.57
CA ALA A 94 -2.16 -15.06 7.93
C ALA A 94 -0.95 -14.10 7.91
N GLU A 95 0.05 -14.37 7.06
CA GLU A 95 1.23 -13.53 6.90
C GLU A 95 0.95 -12.32 5.98
N LEU A 96 0.14 -12.50 4.93
CA LEU A 96 -0.21 -11.43 4.00
C LEU A 96 -1.69 -11.48 3.59
N MET A 97 -2.55 -10.88 4.41
CA MET A 97 -4.00 -10.89 4.18
C MET A 97 -4.48 -10.03 3.01
N ARG A 98 -3.69 -9.04 2.58
CA ARG A 98 -4.17 -7.95 1.69
C ARG A 98 -4.71 -8.45 0.34
N PRO A 99 -4.05 -9.39 -0.37
CA PRO A 99 -4.58 -9.93 -1.61
C PRO A 99 -5.93 -10.64 -1.44
N SER A 100 -6.10 -11.39 -0.34
CA SER A 100 -7.32 -12.17 -0.07
C SER A 100 -8.51 -11.28 0.30
N PHE A 101 -8.29 -10.35 1.24
CA PHE A 101 -9.37 -9.50 1.76
C PHE A 101 -9.74 -8.34 0.83
N TYR A 102 -8.75 -7.70 0.20
CA TYR A 102 -8.97 -6.47 -0.56
C TYR A 102 -8.81 -6.67 -2.08
N GLY A 103 -8.48 -7.87 -2.55
CA GLY A 103 -8.06 -8.07 -3.94
C GLY A 103 -6.80 -7.26 -4.29
N ALA A 104 -5.99 -6.89 -3.29
CA ALA A 104 -4.88 -5.97 -3.48
C ALA A 104 -3.74 -6.61 -4.30
N TYR A 105 -3.20 -5.86 -5.24
CA TYR A 105 -2.04 -6.28 -6.01
C TYR A 105 -0.74 -6.05 -5.22
N HIS A 106 0.14 -7.04 -5.27
CA HIS A 106 1.55 -6.92 -4.91
C HIS A 106 2.38 -7.48 -6.07
N VAL A 107 3.40 -6.74 -6.51
CA VAL A 107 4.37 -7.25 -7.47
C VAL A 107 5.07 -8.47 -6.89
N ARG A 108 5.41 -9.43 -7.75
CA ARG A 108 6.05 -10.68 -7.37
C ARG A 108 7.27 -10.86 -8.24
N PHE A 109 8.41 -11.11 -7.59
CA PHE A 109 9.66 -11.42 -8.26
C PHE A 109 10.08 -12.84 -7.90
N PHE A 110 10.53 -13.59 -8.90
CA PHE A 110 11.10 -14.91 -8.69
C PHE A 110 12.62 -14.79 -8.69
N HIS A 111 13.25 -15.24 -7.60
CA HIS A 111 14.69 -15.37 -7.53
C HIS A 111 15.07 -16.80 -7.91
N SER A 112 15.69 -16.98 -9.08
CA SER A 112 16.01 -18.30 -9.62
C SER A 112 17.25 -18.91 -8.97
N VAL A 113 17.09 -20.12 -8.41
CA VAL A 113 18.19 -21.10 -8.26
C VAL A 113 18.06 -22.25 -9.29
N ILE A 114 16.96 -22.30 -10.07
CA ILE A 114 16.69 -23.40 -11.03
C ILE A 114 16.21 -22.81 -12.38
N PRO A 115 16.74 -23.27 -13.53
CA PRO A 115 16.38 -22.72 -14.84
C PRO A 115 15.04 -23.29 -15.31
N ILE A 116 13.92 -22.73 -14.84
CA ILE A 116 12.59 -23.03 -15.38
C ILE A 116 11.97 -21.71 -15.85
N TYR A 117 12.55 -21.14 -16.91
CA TYR A 117 12.14 -19.86 -17.47
C TYR A 117 10.77 -19.88 -18.17
N SER A 118 10.21 -21.06 -18.45
CA SER A 118 9.01 -21.19 -19.30
C SER A 118 7.70 -21.47 -18.56
N LEU A 119 7.70 -21.70 -17.25
CA LEU A 119 6.52 -22.27 -16.56
C LEU A 119 5.75 -21.30 -15.64
N PHE A 120 6.15 -20.03 -15.54
CA PHE A 120 5.58 -19.10 -14.54
C PHE A 120 4.53 -18.12 -15.08
N ILE A 121 4.26 -18.12 -16.38
CA ILE A 121 3.28 -17.22 -16.99
C ILE A 121 1.87 -17.78 -16.71
N GLY A 122 1.06 -17.02 -15.97
CA GLY A 122 -0.33 -17.37 -15.65
C GLY A 122 -0.55 -18.16 -14.35
N LEU A 123 0.47 -18.32 -13.49
CA LEU A 123 0.30 -19.01 -12.21
C LEU A 123 -0.38 -18.14 -11.16
N LYS A 124 -1.39 -18.73 -10.51
CA LYS A 124 -1.90 -18.22 -9.24
C LYS A 124 -0.98 -18.71 -8.13
N ILE A 125 -0.58 -17.82 -7.23
CA ILE A 125 0.04 -18.27 -5.98
C ILE A 125 -1.09 -18.74 -5.09
N LEU A 126 -1.04 -20.03 -4.73
CA LEU A 126 -1.91 -20.59 -3.71
C LEU A 126 -1.12 -20.61 -2.41
N PHE A 127 -1.67 -19.90 -1.45
CA PHE A 127 -1.21 -19.88 -0.08
C PHE A 127 -1.51 -21.23 0.60
N LEU A 128 -0.65 -21.66 1.52
CA LEU A 128 -0.85 -22.83 2.38
C LEU A 128 -1.97 -22.52 3.40
N SER A 129 -3.21 -22.47 2.94
CA SER A 129 -4.38 -22.29 3.79
C SER A 129 -5.49 -23.24 3.36
N CYS A 130 -6.36 -23.62 4.29
CA CYS A 130 -7.52 -24.48 4.01
C CYS A 130 -8.64 -23.74 3.23
N SER A 131 -8.40 -22.50 2.81
CA SER A 131 -9.36 -21.64 2.11
C SER A 131 -8.91 -21.37 0.67
N SER A 132 -9.88 -21.20 -0.21
CA SER A 132 -9.68 -20.78 -1.61
C SER A 132 -9.48 -19.27 -1.79
N GLY A 133 -9.59 -18.51 -0.69
CA GLY A 133 -9.44 -17.05 -0.65
C GLY A 133 -8.00 -16.55 -0.77
#